data_AF-A0AAN6LH32-F1
#
_entry.id   AF-A0AAN6LH32-F1
#
_cell.length_a   1.000
_cell.length_b   1.000
_cell.length_c   1.000
_cell.angle_alpha   90.00
_cell.angle_beta   90.00
_cell.angle_gamma   90.00
#
_symmetry.space_group_name_H-M   'P 1'
#
loop_
_entity.id
_entity.type
_entity.pdbx_description
1 polymer ?
#
loop_
_entity_poly.entity_id
_entity_poly.type
_entity_poly.pdbx_seq_one_letter_code
_entity_poly.pdbx_strand_id
1 'polypeptide(L)'
;MIFLADIDQERAEIMKGVLRTILHSDLASHVFAQIVDGIPIDSAYEIGTTRRVDLYSRTQPSQESVLLARQFCHSHDMFDSLELNTVVAQQYQDSALFSTSFNMHLLELVAIAIHDLAGDLYLINHPNGRDRVVEVCDDLWVSRGLISLSTMFYCVPSRFPRAFLDVVGYWAEVQIFGGVVVFDRGPEEGERHGVLLVRLIICSNDSSVTLHLFTLAMLTEICLSFPRYSAKDFVN
;
A
#
# COMPACT_ATOMS: atom_id res chain seq x y z
N MET A 1 -6.60 20.27 1.75
CA MET A 1 -5.66 19.60 2.65
C MET A 1 -6.42 19.36 3.94
N ILE A 2 -6.67 18.09 4.27
CA ILE A 2 -7.27 17.65 5.53
C ILE A 2 -6.22 16.73 6.15
N PHE A 3 -5.82 16.99 7.39
CA PHE A 3 -4.93 16.10 8.13
C PHE A 3 -5.75 15.08 8.92
N LEU A 4 -5.15 13.93 9.23
CA LEU A 4 -5.78 12.97 10.14
C LEU A 4 -6.09 13.59 11.52
N ALA A 5 -5.32 14.61 11.93
CA ALA A 5 -5.59 15.40 13.14
C ALA A 5 -6.87 16.27 13.06
N ASP A 6 -7.38 16.54 11.85
CA ASP A 6 -8.60 17.34 11.63
C ASP A 6 -9.88 16.48 11.60
N ILE A 7 -9.74 15.15 11.54
CA ILE A 7 -10.86 14.20 11.58
C ILE A 7 -11.42 14.13 13.01
N ASP A 8 -12.72 13.90 13.17
CA ASP A 8 -13.32 13.69 14.49
C ASP A 8 -12.59 12.60 15.28
N GLN A 9 -12.43 12.83 16.59
CA GLN A 9 -11.56 12.03 17.44
C GLN A 9 -11.85 10.53 17.39
N GLU A 10 -13.13 10.13 17.37
CA GLU A 10 -13.51 8.71 17.35
C GLU A 10 -13.08 8.03 16.05
N ARG A 11 -13.31 8.68 14.90
CA ARG A 11 -12.87 8.17 13.59
C ARG A 11 -11.37 8.22 13.41
N ALA A 12 -10.72 9.28 13.89
CA ALA A 12 -9.27 9.39 13.85
C ALA A 12 -8.61 8.23 14.61
N GLU A 13 -9.10 7.88 15.80
CA GLU A 13 -8.56 6.73 16.56
C GLU A 13 -8.84 5.38 15.89
N ILE A 14 -10.00 5.21 15.25
CA ILE A 14 -10.27 4.00 14.45
C ILE A 14 -9.26 3.87 13.32
N MET A 15 -9.05 4.93 12.55
CA MET A 15 -8.08 4.93 11.44
C MET A 15 -6.64 4.73 11.92
N LYS A 16 -6.22 5.43 12.98
CA LYS A 16 -4.90 5.24 13.63
C LYS A 16 -4.74 3.79 14.11
N GLY A 17 -5.78 3.18 14.67
CA GLY A 17 -5.78 1.78 15.09
C GLY A 17 -5.53 0.80 13.94
N VAL A 18 -6.21 0.99 12.80
CA VAL A 18 -6.02 0.16 11.60
C VAL A 18 -4.62 0.34 11.04
N LEU A 19 -4.15 1.57 10.89
CA LEU A 19 -2.81 1.86 10.39
C LEU A 19 -1.72 1.26 11.30
N ARG A 20 -1.82 1.44 12.62
CA ARG A 20 -0.89 0.83 13.59
C ARG A 20 -0.87 -0.69 13.46
N THR A 21 -2.02 -1.32 13.30
CA THR A 21 -2.11 -2.78 13.14
C THR A 21 -1.36 -3.25 11.90
N ILE A 22 -1.51 -2.54 10.78
CA ILE A 22 -0.82 -2.87 9.52
C ILE A 22 0.69 -2.61 9.65
N LEU A 23 1.08 -1.42 10.11
CA LEU A 23 2.48 -0.97 10.14
C LEU A 23 3.33 -1.77 11.13
N HIS A 24 2.76 -2.17 12.26
CA HIS A 24 3.44 -3.03 13.23
C HIS A 24 3.54 -4.50 12.82
N SER A 25 3.02 -4.88 11.65
CA SER A 25 3.22 -6.23 11.12
C SER A 25 4.66 -6.43 10.63
N ASP A 26 5.15 -7.66 10.76
CA ASP A 26 6.46 -8.05 10.20
C ASP A 26 6.50 -7.86 8.67
N LEU A 27 5.36 -8.09 8.01
CA LEU A 27 5.21 -7.91 6.56
C LEU A 27 5.46 -6.44 6.18
N ALA A 28 4.75 -5.50 6.81
CA ALA A 28 4.93 -4.08 6.53
C ALA A 28 6.39 -3.66 6.78
N SER A 29 6.98 -4.06 7.91
CA SER A 29 8.38 -3.75 8.22
C SER A 29 9.34 -4.25 7.12
N HIS A 30 9.15 -5.46 6.58
CA HIS A 30 9.97 -5.98 5.49
C HIS A 30 9.76 -5.25 4.16
N VAL A 31 8.52 -4.83 3.88
CA VAL A 31 8.19 -4.07 2.66
C VAL A 31 8.81 -2.67 2.73
N PHE A 32 8.64 -1.97 3.85
CA PHE A 32 9.28 -0.67 4.07
C PHE A 32 10.81 -0.76 4.08
N ALA A 33 11.40 -1.86 4.53
CA ALA A 33 12.84 -2.08 4.42
C ALA A 33 13.30 -2.20 2.95
N GLN A 34 12.54 -2.88 2.09
CA GLN A 34 12.82 -2.90 0.65
C GLN A 34 12.70 -1.50 0.02
N ILE A 35 11.78 -0.67 0.52
CA ILE A 35 11.59 0.72 0.09
C ILE A 35 12.78 1.60 0.49
N VAL A 36 13.22 1.50 1.75
CA VAL A 36 14.45 2.17 2.22
C VAL A 36 15.65 1.73 1.41
N ASP A 37 15.76 0.42 1.15
CA ASP A 37 16.77 -0.11 0.26
C ASP A 37 16.52 0.25 -1.21
N GLY A 38 15.36 0.75 -1.65
CA GLY A 38 15.05 1.02 -3.06
C GLY A 38 15.22 -0.17 -4.02
N ILE A 39 15.32 -1.41 -3.51
CA ILE A 39 15.50 -2.64 -4.27
C ILE A 39 14.77 -3.80 -3.58
N PRO A 40 13.96 -4.57 -4.33
CA PRO A 40 13.20 -5.65 -3.75
C PRO A 40 14.08 -6.85 -3.35
N ILE A 41 13.48 -7.83 -2.69
CA ILE A 41 14.08 -9.17 -2.51
C ILE A 41 13.53 -10.12 -3.57
N ASP A 42 14.24 -11.23 -3.81
CA ASP A 42 13.92 -12.21 -4.86
C ASP A 42 12.45 -12.67 -4.80
N SER A 43 12.02 -13.20 -3.65
CA SER A 43 10.67 -13.72 -3.45
C SER A 43 9.56 -12.68 -3.58
N ALA A 44 9.85 -11.41 -3.28
CA ALA A 44 8.89 -10.31 -3.45
C ALA A 44 8.73 -9.94 -4.92
N TYR A 45 9.77 -10.16 -5.73
CA TYR A 45 9.77 -9.86 -7.17
C TYR A 45 9.22 -11.00 -8.04
N GLU A 46 9.24 -12.25 -7.56
CA GLU A 46 8.56 -13.39 -8.21
C GLU A 46 7.03 -13.21 -8.36
N ILE A 47 6.46 -12.21 -7.66
CA ILE A 47 5.07 -11.78 -7.83
C ILE A 47 4.86 -11.08 -9.20
N GLY A 48 5.92 -10.59 -9.83
CA GLY A 48 5.93 -10.05 -11.19
C GLY A 48 6.46 -11.05 -12.22
N THR A 49 5.92 -11.04 -13.44
CA THR A 49 6.25 -11.97 -14.54
C THR A 49 7.65 -11.80 -15.14
N THR A 50 8.57 -11.10 -14.45
CA THR A 50 9.92 -10.77 -14.94
C THR A 50 10.96 -11.36 -14.01
N ARG A 51 11.94 -12.11 -14.53
CA ARG A 51 13.07 -12.62 -13.73
C ARG A 51 14.21 -11.61 -13.75
N ARG A 52 14.70 -11.23 -12.57
CA ARG A 52 15.82 -10.30 -12.38
C ARG A 52 17.01 -11.03 -11.76
N VAL A 53 18.03 -11.29 -12.56
CA VAL A 53 19.16 -12.15 -12.18
C VAL A 53 19.99 -11.55 -11.05
N ASP A 54 20.03 -10.22 -10.96
CA ASP A 54 20.68 -9.48 -9.89
C ASP A 54 20.02 -9.65 -8.51
N LEU A 55 18.76 -10.10 -8.47
CA LEU A 55 18.02 -10.31 -7.21
C LEU A 55 18.19 -11.71 -6.62
N TYR A 56 18.66 -12.71 -7.38
CA TYR A 56 18.72 -14.11 -6.91
C TYR A 56 19.52 -14.33 -5.62
N SER A 57 20.51 -13.47 -5.37
CA SER A 57 21.32 -13.54 -4.15
C SER A 57 20.72 -12.76 -2.98
N ARG A 58 19.67 -11.96 -3.21
CA ARG A 58 19.08 -11.04 -2.24
C ARG A 58 17.79 -11.62 -1.68
N THR A 59 17.94 -12.40 -0.62
CA THR A 59 16.82 -13.04 0.09
C THR A 59 16.23 -12.16 1.19
N GLN A 60 16.94 -11.11 1.63
CA GLN A 60 16.51 -10.19 2.68
C GLN A 60 16.95 -8.74 2.38
N PRO A 61 16.24 -7.73 2.93
CA PRO A 61 16.72 -6.36 2.95
C PRO A 61 18.02 -6.20 3.76
N SER A 62 18.72 -5.08 3.58
CA SER A 62 19.91 -4.76 4.35
C SER A 62 19.58 -4.59 5.84
N GLN A 63 20.51 -4.93 6.73
CA GLN A 63 20.27 -4.79 8.17
C GLN A 63 19.96 -3.34 8.57
N GLU A 64 20.61 -2.36 7.92
CA GLU A 64 20.35 -0.94 8.10
C GLU A 64 18.91 -0.57 7.71
N SER A 65 18.45 -1.01 6.54
CA SER A 65 17.08 -0.75 6.08
C SER A 65 16.02 -1.37 6.98
N VAL A 66 16.27 -2.57 7.53
CA VAL A 66 15.36 -3.22 8.49
C VAL A 66 15.23 -2.40 9.76
N LEU A 67 16.33 -1.83 10.27
CA LEU A 67 16.30 -0.97 11.46
C LEU A 67 15.54 0.33 11.19
N LEU A 68 15.83 0.99 10.07
CA LEU A 68 15.15 2.24 9.68
C LEU A 68 13.66 2.02 9.43
N ALA A 69 13.28 0.95 8.73
CA ALA A 69 11.89 0.61 8.47
C ALA A 69 11.12 0.30 9.76
N ARG A 70 11.73 -0.44 10.70
CA ARG A 70 11.12 -0.67 12.01
C ARG A 70 10.92 0.64 12.78
N GLN A 71 11.92 1.49 12.84
CA GLN A 71 11.79 2.80 13.50
C GLN A 71 10.68 3.64 12.88
N PHE A 72 10.59 3.66 11.55
CA PHE A 72 9.53 4.34 10.82
C PHE A 72 8.15 3.76 11.14
N CYS A 73 7.95 2.45 11.01
CA CYS A 73 6.67 1.79 11.27
C CYS A 73 6.18 1.92 12.71
N HIS A 74 7.09 2.11 13.68
CA HIS A 74 6.77 2.32 15.10
C HIS A 74 6.71 3.81 15.50
N SER A 75 6.92 4.74 14.56
CA SER A 75 6.84 6.18 14.84
C SER A 75 5.39 6.61 15.06
N HIS A 76 5.15 7.31 16.17
CA HIS A 76 3.80 7.77 16.54
C HIS A 76 3.47 9.12 15.90
N ASP A 77 4.48 9.98 15.70
CA ASP A 77 4.36 11.34 15.17
C ASP A 77 3.95 11.35 13.68
N MET A 78 4.12 10.21 13.01
CA MET A 78 3.78 10.03 11.59
C MET A 78 2.28 10.24 11.34
N PHE A 79 1.41 9.86 12.27
CA PHE A 79 -0.04 9.96 12.05
C PHE A 79 -0.57 11.38 12.14
N ASP A 80 0.10 12.25 12.89
CA ASP A 80 -0.39 13.62 13.11
C ASP A 80 -0.08 14.54 11.93
N SER A 81 0.89 14.16 11.09
CA SER A 81 1.26 14.87 9.87
C SER A 81 0.70 14.22 8.59
N LEU A 82 -0.07 13.14 8.72
CA LEU A 82 -0.61 12.40 7.59
C LEU A 82 -1.69 13.22 6.88
N GLU A 83 -1.38 13.67 5.67
CA GLU A 83 -2.33 14.35 4.79
C GLU A 83 -3.28 13.31 4.16
N LEU A 84 -4.58 13.62 4.17
CA LEU A 84 -5.62 12.75 3.65
C LEU A 84 -6.22 13.33 2.37
N ASN A 85 -6.67 12.41 1.50
CA ASN A 85 -7.50 12.80 0.37
C ASN A 85 -8.78 13.47 0.87
N THR A 86 -8.97 14.74 0.51
CA THR A 86 -10.05 15.57 1.07
C THR A 86 -11.44 15.03 0.80
N VAL A 87 -11.67 14.46 -0.39
CA VAL A 87 -12.98 13.94 -0.79
C VAL A 87 -13.30 12.67 0.00
N VAL A 88 -12.36 11.73 0.05
CA VAL A 88 -12.55 10.46 0.77
C VAL A 88 -12.66 10.71 2.28
N ALA A 89 -11.86 11.64 2.82
CA ALA A 89 -11.90 12.03 4.23
C ALA A 89 -13.25 12.64 4.63
N GLN A 90 -13.84 13.47 3.78
CA GLN A 90 -15.17 14.02 4.02
C GLN A 90 -16.22 12.90 4.00
N GLN A 91 -16.21 12.04 2.99
CA GLN A 91 -17.16 10.92 2.88
C GLN A 91 -17.04 9.91 4.04
N TYR A 92 -15.83 9.72 4.57
CA TYR A 92 -15.58 8.92 5.76
C TYR A 92 -16.24 9.53 7.02
N GLN A 93 -16.11 10.84 7.20
CA GLN A 93 -16.74 11.58 8.30
C GLN A 93 -18.27 11.58 8.20
N ASP A 94 -18.80 11.79 7.00
CA ASP A 94 -20.24 11.85 6.73
C ASP A 94 -20.93 10.48 6.83
N SER A 95 -20.16 9.40 6.71
CA SER A 95 -20.68 8.04 6.82
C SER A 95 -21.06 7.69 8.27
N ALA A 96 -22.18 6.99 8.43
CA ALA A 96 -22.58 6.42 9.72
C ALA A 96 -21.53 5.42 10.21
N LEU A 97 -21.09 5.55 11.47
CA LEU A 97 -20.07 4.69 12.07
C LEU A 97 -20.38 3.20 11.83
N PHE A 98 -19.34 2.46 11.44
CA PHE A 98 -19.36 1.01 11.18
C PHE A 98 -20.30 0.55 10.05
N SER A 99 -20.95 1.47 9.32
CA SER A 99 -21.68 1.12 8.10
C SER A 99 -20.75 0.57 7.02
N THR A 100 -21.31 -0.10 6.02
CA THR A 100 -20.55 -0.53 4.84
C THR A 100 -19.84 0.64 4.19
N SER A 101 -20.54 1.78 4.02
CA SER A 101 -19.94 3.02 3.49
C SER A 101 -18.75 3.46 4.34
N PHE A 102 -18.90 3.53 5.67
CA PHE A 102 -17.83 3.91 6.57
C PHE A 102 -16.60 3.01 6.42
N ASN A 103 -16.79 1.69 6.42
CA ASN A 103 -15.69 0.74 6.27
C ASN A 103 -15.00 0.87 4.90
N MET A 104 -15.76 1.13 3.84
CA MET A 104 -15.21 1.35 2.50
C MET A 104 -14.31 2.59 2.44
N HIS A 105 -14.77 3.71 3.01
CA HIS A 105 -13.97 4.94 3.06
C HIS A 105 -12.74 4.79 3.96
N LEU A 106 -12.87 4.08 5.09
CA LEU A 106 -11.75 3.75 5.97
C LEU A 106 -10.67 2.95 5.22
N LEU A 107 -11.06 1.91 4.50
CA LEU A 107 -10.13 1.08 3.73
C LEU A 107 -9.43 1.90 2.64
N GLU A 108 -10.14 2.82 1.98
CA GLU A 108 -9.54 3.67 0.96
C GLU A 108 -8.53 4.65 1.56
N LEU A 109 -8.87 5.31 2.66
CA LEU A 109 -7.94 6.20 3.35
C LEU A 109 -6.70 5.45 3.85
N VAL A 110 -6.87 4.23 4.35
CA VAL A 110 -5.76 3.38 4.79
C VAL A 110 -4.86 2.97 3.62
N ALA A 111 -5.44 2.59 2.48
CA ALA A 111 -4.68 2.23 1.29
C ALA A 111 -3.88 3.44 0.76
N ILE A 112 -4.52 4.59 0.63
CA ILE A 112 -3.88 5.85 0.22
C ILE A 112 -2.77 6.23 1.20
N ALA A 113 -3.01 6.13 2.50
CA ALA A 113 -2.00 6.44 3.51
C ALA A 113 -0.76 5.55 3.40
N ILE A 114 -0.92 4.22 3.25
CA ILE A 114 0.21 3.31 3.08
C ILE A 114 0.96 3.60 1.78
N HIS A 115 0.23 3.90 0.70
CA HIS A 115 0.80 4.30 -0.59
C HIS A 115 1.66 5.56 -0.45
N ASP A 116 1.12 6.61 0.18
CA ASP A 116 1.80 7.89 0.33
C ASP A 116 3.01 7.78 1.27
N LEU A 117 2.88 7.08 2.40
CA LEU A 117 3.97 6.81 3.32
C LEU A 117 5.12 6.06 2.65
N ALA A 118 4.83 5.12 1.76
CA ALA A 118 5.82 4.39 0.99
C ALA A 118 6.59 5.31 0.02
N GLY A 119 5.87 6.17 -0.70
CA GLY A 119 6.46 7.19 -1.56
C GLY A 119 7.35 8.16 -0.77
N ASP A 120 6.87 8.66 0.35
CA ASP A 120 7.59 9.65 1.16
C ASP A 120 8.85 9.05 1.79
N LEU A 121 8.77 7.82 2.33
CA LEU A 121 9.95 7.13 2.86
C LEU A 121 10.98 6.87 1.77
N TYR A 122 10.55 6.53 0.55
CA TYR A 122 11.45 6.38 -0.58
C TYR A 122 12.15 7.70 -0.91
N LEU A 123 11.40 8.81 -0.97
CA LEU A 123 11.95 10.12 -1.28
C LEU A 123 13.01 10.57 -0.26
N ILE A 124 12.78 10.31 1.03
CA ILE A 124 13.72 10.62 2.12
C ILE A 124 15.05 9.87 1.93
N ASN A 125 14.99 8.59 1.53
CA ASN A 125 16.18 7.75 1.40
C ASN A 125 16.84 7.83 0.02
N HIS A 126 16.11 8.28 -1.00
CA HIS A 126 16.56 8.40 -2.39
C HIS A 126 16.21 9.78 -2.98
N PRO A 127 16.72 10.90 -2.42
CA PRO A 127 16.30 12.26 -2.78
C PRO A 127 16.62 12.66 -4.22
N ASN A 128 17.60 12.01 -4.85
CA ASN A 128 17.98 12.22 -6.25
C ASN A 128 17.29 11.22 -7.21
N GLY A 129 16.41 10.36 -6.69
CA GLY A 129 16.04 9.09 -7.31
C GLY A 129 17.23 8.11 -7.28
N ARG A 130 17.00 6.83 -7.02
CA ARG A 130 18.10 5.86 -7.04
C ARG A 130 18.68 5.75 -8.45
N ASP A 131 19.97 5.40 -8.55
CA ASP A 131 20.63 5.11 -9.82
C ASP A 131 19.78 4.12 -10.62
N ARG A 132 19.28 4.62 -11.75
CA ARG A 132 18.44 3.87 -12.69
C ARG A 132 19.21 2.62 -13.07
N VAL A 133 18.62 1.44 -12.91
CA VAL A 133 19.24 0.23 -13.43
C VAL A 133 19.29 0.38 -14.95
N VAL A 134 20.50 0.60 -15.48
CA VAL A 134 20.79 0.46 -16.90
C VAL A 134 21.07 -1.02 -17.12
N GLU A 135 20.02 -1.81 -17.36
CA GLU A 135 20.25 -3.11 -17.99
C GLU A 135 20.64 -2.85 -19.44
N VAL A 136 21.92 -3.09 -19.75
CA VAL A 136 22.36 -3.25 -21.13
C VAL A 136 21.86 -4.62 -21.57
N CYS A 137 20.69 -4.67 -22.18
CA CYS A 137 20.25 -5.83 -22.95
C CYS A 137 20.39 -5.47 -24.43
N ASP A 138 21.25 -6.21 -25.14
CA ASP A 138 21.78 -5.80 -26.45
C ASP A 138 20.69 -5.65 -27.53
N ASP A 139 19.49 -6.20 -27.38
CA ASP A 139 18.51 -6.24 -28.49
C ASP A 139 17.02 -6.13 -28.11
N LEU A 140 16.65 -5.75 -26.88
CA LEU A 140 15.23 -5.60 -26.51
C LEU A 140 15.00 -4.33 -25.70
N TRP A 141 13.92 -3.62 -26.06
CA TRP A 141 13.46 -2.31 -25.57
C TRP A 141 13.17 -2.26 -24.05
N VAL A 142 14.17 -2.48 -23.20
CA VAL A 142 14.05 -2.32 -21.75
C VAL A 142 14.41 -0.87 -21.41
N SER A 143 13.37 -0.08 -21.19
CA SER A 143 13.47 1.37 -21.04
C SER A 143 14.35 1.77 -19.86
N ARG A 144 15.32 2.65 -20.16
CA ARG A 144 16.08 3.45 -19.19
C ARG A 144 15.13 4.10 -18.18
N GLY A 145 15.28 3.79 -16.89
CA GLY A 145 14.65 4.58 -15.80
C GLY A 145 13.52 3.91 -15.02
N LEU A 146 13.39 2.59 -15.05
CA LEU A 146 12.59 1.88 -14.05
C LEU A 146 13.29 1.93 -12.68
N ILE A 147 12.53 2.26 -11.63
CA ILE A 147 12.92 1.94 -10.25
C ILE A 147 12.75 0.43 -10.03
N SER A 148 13.63 -0.19 -9.25
CA SER A 148 13.61 -1.65 -9.05
C SER A 148 12.34 -2.15 -8.35
N LEU A 149 11.65 -1.27 -7.61
CA LEU A 149 10.36 -1.53 -6.95
C LEU A 149 9.19 -1.36 -7.93
N SER A 150 9.26 -2.03 -9.08
CA SER A 150 8.21 -1.98 -10.09
C SER A 150 7.94 -3.35 -10.69
N THR A 151 6.71 -3.55 -11.16
CA THR A 151 6.32 -4.72 -11.95
C THR A 151 5.83 -4.26 -13.32
N MET A 152 5.77 -5.16 -14.32
CA MET A 152 5.28 -4.80 -15.67
C MET A 152 3.88 -4.15 -15.68
N PHE A 153 3.09 -4.34 -14.63
CA PHE A 153 1.73 -3.79 -14.52
C PHE A 153 1.70 -2.28 -14.22
N TYR A 154 2.74 -1.74 -13.60
CA TYR A 154 2.83 -0.33 -13.23
C TYR A 154 4.26 0.23 -13.40
N CYS A 155 5.01 -0.27 -14.38
CA CYS A 155 6.40 0.10 -14.64
C CYS A 155 6.61 1.41 -15.45
N VAL A 156 5.54 2.16 -15.73
CA VAL A 156 5.60 3.39 -16.53
C VAL A 156 5.28 4.60 -15.65
N PRO A 157 6.28 5.18 -14.95
CA PRO A 157 6.08 6.29 -14.02
C PRO A 157 5.31 7.46 -14.63
N SER A 158 5.55 7.79 -15.91
CA SER A 158 4.93 8.95 -16.57
C SER A 158 3.40 8.87 -16.70
N ARG A 159 2.79 7.73 -16.35
CA ARG A 159 1.32 7.57 -16.32
C ARG A 159 0.69 8.01 -15.01
N PHE A 160 1.49 8.27 -13.98
CA PHE A 160 1.01 8.54 -12.63
C PHE A 160 1.33 9.97 -12.17
N PRO A 161 0.45 10.63 -11.40
CA PRO A 161 0.63 12.02 -10.97
C PRO A 161 1.95 12.31 -10.22
N ARG A 162 2.38 11.42 -9.33
CA ARG A 162 3.63 11.51 -8.56
C ARG A 162 4.77 10.68 -9.18
N ALA A 163 4.61 10.27 -10.44
CA ALA A 163 5.56 9.51 -11.22
C ALA A 163 6.08 8.25 -10.52
N PHE A 164 7.35 8.24 -10.09
CA PHE A 164 7.98 7.07 -9.48
C PHE A 164 7.51 6.83 -8.03
N LEU A 165 7.03 7.86 -7.34
CA LEU A 165 6.50 7.70 -5.99
C LEU A 165 5.24 6.84 -6.01
N ASP A 166 4.38 7.01 -7.01
CA ASP A 166 3.18 6.19 -7.15
C ASP A 166 3.53 4.72 -7.44
N VAL A 167 4.60 4.48 -8.21
CA VAL A 167 5.11 3.12 -8.47
C VAL A 167 5.58 2.45 -7.18
N VAL A 168 6.25 3.19 -6.28
CA VAL A 168 6.64 2.68 -4.96
C VAL A 168 5.42 2.43 -4.08
N GLY A 169 4.43 3.33 -4.11
CA GLY A 169 3.18 3.14 -3.38
C GLY A 169 2.45 1.86 -3.82
N TYR A 170 2.35 1.60 -5.12
CA TYR A 170 1.80 0.36 -5.64
C TYR A 170 2.61 -0.88 -5.27
N TRP A 171 3.94 -0.77 -5.19
CA TRP A 171 4.76 -1.85 -4.66
C TRP A 171 4.35 -2.18 -3.21
N ALA A 172 4.21 -1.16 -2.36
CA ALA A 172 3.77 -1.35 -0.98
C ALA A 172 2.39 -2.00 -0.89
N GLU A 173 1.42 -1.51 -1.67
CA GLU A 173 0.07 -2.09 -1.72
C GLU A 173 0.08 -3.56 -2.13
N VAL A 174 0.79 -3.89 -3.22
CA VAL A 174 0.85 -5.27 -3.72
C VAL A 174 1.40 -6.22 -2.66
N GLN A 175 2.43 -5.81 -1.95
CA GLN A 175 3.06 -6.67 -0.95
C GLN A 175 2.27 -6.74 0.35
N ILE A 176 1.63 -5.65 0.80
CA ILE A 176 0.91 -5.57 2.08
C ILE A 176 -0.53 -6.07 1.94
N PHE A 177 -1.24 -5.64 0.91
CA PHE A 177 -2.65 -5.99 0.68
C PHE A 177 -2.84 -7.17 -0.28
N GLY A 178 -1.76 -7.63 -0.92
CA GLY A 178 -1.81 -8.73 -1.89
C GLY A 178 -2.24 -8.30 -3.31
N GLY A 179 -2.34 -6.99 -3.57
CA GLY A 179 -2.69 -6.42 -4.88
C GLY A 179 -2.75 -4.90 -4.83
N VAL A 180 -2.85 -4.26 -5.99
CA VAL A 180 -3.15 -2.81 -6.05
C VAL A 180 -4.60 -2.62 -5.64
N VAL A 181 -4.82 -1.70 -4.71
CA VAL A 181 -6.15 -1.41 -4.15
C VAL A 181 -6.84 -0.40 -5.04
N VAL A 182 -7.91 -0.83 -5.71
CA VAL A 182 -8.70 0.02 -6.59
C VAL A 182 -10.13 0.07 -6.08
N PHE A 183 -10.67 1.27 -5.92
CA PHE A 183 -12.06 1.47 -5.52
C PHE A 183 -12.89 1.81 -6.75
N ASP A 184 -13.95 1.05 -6.98
CA ASP A 184 -14.95 1.43 -7.98
C ASP A 184 -15.79 2.56 -7.40
N ARG A 185 -15.60 3.76 -7.96
CA ARG A 185 -16.28 4.97 -7.52
C ARG A 185 -17.64 5.18 -8.21
N GLY A 186 -18.06 4.27 -9.09
CA GLY A 186 -19.31 4.41 -9.84
C GLY A 186 -19.33 5.65 -10.75
N PRO A 187 -20.48 5.93 -11.39
CA PRO A 187 -20.67 7.14 -12.20
C PRO A 187 -20.92 8.40 -11.37
N GLU A 188 -21.39 8.27 -10.12
CA GLU A 188 -21.63 9.36 -9.19
C GLU A 188 -20.62 9.33 -8.02
N GLU A 189 -20.05 10.49 -7.68
CA GLU A 189 -19.00 10.64 -6.67
C GLU A 189 -19.53 10.29 -5.26
N GLY A 190 -19.46 9.01 -4.88
CA GLY A 190 -19.98 8.49 -3.60
C GLY A 190 -20.68 7.13 -3.69
N GLU A 191 -21.10 6.70 -4.88
CA GLU A 191 -21.68 5.36 -5.09
C GLU A 191 -20.58 4.32 -5.28
N ARG A 192 -20.04 3.81 -4.17
CA ARG A 192 -19.02 2.75 -4.20
C ARG A 192 -19.68 1.39 -4.18
N HIS A 193 -19.53 0.67 -5.29
CA HIS A 193 -20.13 -0.65 -5.48
C HIS A 193 -19.21 -1.80 -4.99
N GLY A 194 -17.93 -1.54 -4.73
CA GLY A 194 -17.01 -2.54 -4.18
C GLY A 194 -15.53 -2.09 -4.10
N VAL A 195 -14.72 -2.89 -3.40
CA VAL A 195 -13.24 -2.82 -3.44
C VAL A 195 -12.74 -3.90 -4.37
N LEU A 196 -11.88 -3.53 -5.31
CA LEU A 196 -11.18 -4.46 -6.18
C LEU A 196 -9.73 -4.53 -5.74
N LEU A 197 -9.29 -5.67 -5.22
CA LEU A 197 -7.86 -6.01 -5.25
C LEU A 197 -7.55 -6.48 -6.66
N VAL A 198 -6.84 -5.66 -7.42
CA VAL A 198 -6.32 -6.08 -8.70
C VAL A 198 -5.04 -6.88 -8.45
N ARG A 199 -5.20 -8.19 -8.29
CA ARG A 199 -4.10 -9.15 -8.29
C ARG A 199 -4.10 -9.88 -9.63
N LEU A 200 -3.23 -9.47 -10.56
CA LEU A 200 -3.08 -10.19 -11.82
C LEU A 200 -2.13 -11.40 -11.61
N ILE A 201 -2.67 -12.55 -11.20
CA ILE A 201 -1.93 -13.81 -11.22
C ILE A 201 -2.04 -14.40 -12.63
N ILE A 202 -0.99 -14.29 -13.44
CA ILE A 202 -0.91 -15.05 -14.69
C ILE A 202 -0.37 -16.44 -14.35
N CYS A 203 -1.26 -17.42 -14.21
CA CYS A 203 -0.86 -18.82 -14.14
C CYS A 203 -0.40 -19.28 -15.54
N SER A 204 0.91 -19.29 -15.78
CA SER A 204 1.50 -19.92 -16.96
C SER A 204 1.34 -21.43 -16.86
N ASN A 205 0.33 -21.99 -17.52
CA ASN A 205 0.38 -23.33 -18.11
C ASN A 205 -0.68 -23.58 -19.18
N ASP A 206 -1.67 -22.69 -19.33
CA ASP A 206 -2.53 -22.66 -20.50
C ASP A 206 -2.72 -21.21 -20.94
N SER A 207 -2.96 -20.99 -22.23
CA SER A 207 -2.95 -19.67 -22.89
C SER A 207 -4.14 -18.76 -22.50
N SER A 208 -4.63 -18.87 -21.26
CA SER A 208 -5.70 -18.04 -20.69
C SER A 208 -5.14 -17.09 -19.63
N VAL A 209 -5.33 -15.79 -19.86
CA VAL A 209 -5.16 -14.77 -18.82
C VAL A 209 -6.40 -14.83 -17.93
N THR A 210 -6.28 -15.40 -16.74
CA THR A 210 -7.37 -15.40 -15.75
C THR A 210 -7.20 -14.19 -14.83
N LEU A 211 -8.09 -13.20 -14.97
CA LEU A 211 -8.18 -12.08 -14.03
C LEU A 211 -8.86 -12.61 -12.76
N HIS A 212 -8.10 -12.92 -11.71
CA HIS A 212 -8.68 -13.21 -10.42
C HIS A 212 -9.00 -11.90 -9.69
N LEU A 213 -10.22 -11.40 -9.91
CA LEU A 213 -10.83 -10.37 -9.07
C LEU A 213 -11.11 -11.02 -7.71
N PHE A 214 -10.29 -10.72 -6.71
CA PHE A 214 -10.60 -11.08 -5.34
C PHE A 214 -11.40 -9.94 -4.72
N THR A 215 -12.68 -10.19 -4.46
CA THR A 215 -13.46 -9.40 -3.49
C THR A 215 -12.95 -9.74 -2.09
N LEU A 216 -12.55 -8.72 -1.34
CA LEU A 216 -11.95 -8.84 -0.01
C LEU A 216 -12.95 -9.44 1.00
N ALA A 217 -12.80 -10.73 1.29
CA ALA A 217 -13.30 -11.33 2.54
C ALA A 217 -12.30 -11.14 3.71
N MET A 218 -11.02 -10.83 3.41
CA MET A 218 -9.93 -10.82 4.41
C MET A 218 -9.87 -9.56 5.30
N LEU A 219 -10.31 -8.38 4.84
CA LEU A 219 -10.32 -7.17 5.68
C LEU A 219 -11.56 -7.06 6.57
N THR A 220 -12.63 -7.80 6.27
CA THR A 220 -13.74 -8.01 7.20
C THR A 220 -13.27 -8.66 8.48
N GLU A 221 -12.36 -9.63 8.44
CA GLU A 221 -11.83 -10.26 9.67
C GLU A 221 -10.94 -9.30 10.48
N ILE A 222 -10.14 -8.43 9.85
CA ILE A 222 -9.34 -7.42 10.56
C ILE A 222 -10.25 -6.36 11.21
N CYS A 223 -11.32 -5.93 10.53
CA CYS A 223 -12.32 -5.01 11.11
C CYS A 223 -13.22 -5.68 12.17
N LEU A 224 -13.45 -6.99 12.08
CA LEU A 224 -14.23 -7.77 13.05
C LEU A 224 -13.40 -8.27 14.25
N SER A 225 -12.07 -8.13 14.21
CA SER A 225 -11.16 -8.56 15.28
C SER A 225 -10.92 -7.50 16.36
N PHE A 226 -11.54 -6.32 16.27
CA PHE A 226 -11.62 -5.42 17.42
C PHE A 226 -12.42 -6.12 18.52
N PRO A 227 -11.86 -6.28 19.74
CA PRO A 227 -12.63 -6.87 20.83
C PRO A 227 -13.84 -6.00 21.07
N ARG A 228 -15.03 -6.60 20.94
CA ARG A 228 -16.27 -6.04 21.47
C ARG A 228 -15.97 -5.63 22.91
N TYR A 229 -15.90 -4.32 23.18
CA TYR A 229 -16.08 -3.84 24.53
C TYR A 229 -17.45 -4.37 24.97
N SER A 230 -17.43 -5.35 25.87
CA SER A 230 -18.61 -5.91 26.48
C SER A 230 -19.28 -4.77 27.24
N ALA A 231 -20.47 -4.36 26.79
CA ALA A 231 -21.34 -3.40 27.44
C ALA A 231 -21.94 -3.95 28.76
N LYS A 232 -21.12 -4.59 29.60
CA LYS A 232 -21.50 -5.10 30.94
C LYS A 232 -20.80 -4.40 32.10
N ASP A 233 -19.88 -3.47 31.84
CA ASP A 233 -19.14 -2.77 32.91
C ASP A 233 -19.64 -1.34 33.19
N PHE A 234 -20.86 -0.99 32.76
CA PHE A 234 -21.54 0.27 33.11
C PHE A 234 -22.90 0.03 33.79
N VAL A 235 -22.93 -0.86 34.79
CA VAL A 235 -23.98 -0.86 35.81
C VAL A 235 -23.33 -0.95 37.19
N ASN A 236 -23.17 0.22 37.80
CA ASN A 236 -23.55 0.49 39.19
C ASN A 236 -24.13 1.90 39.25
#